data_AF-A0A9D1DMW3-F1
#
_entry.id   AF-A0A9D1DMW3-F1
#
_cell.length_a   1.000
_cell.length_b   1.000
_cell.length_c   1.000
_cell.angle_alpha   90.00
_cell.angle_beta   90.00
_cell.angle_gamma   90.00
#
_symmetry.space_group_name_H-M   'P 1'
#
loop_
_entity.id
_entity.type
_entity.pdbx_description
1 polymer ?
#
loop_
_entity_poly.entity_id
_entity_poly.type
_entity_poly.pdbx_seq_one_letter_code
_entity_poly.pdbx_strand_id
1 'polypeptide(L)'
;MLRKLLKYEFAATGRYLLPLLCLLLVMAAAAGLSIRILSAGQAGRAAAALAAIFVVLFFLSVMALAAVTVVLIVYRFYRNLLCSEGYLMHTLPVSVHQLICSKLIAAVCWMTVTSVFIYGCLFGVAFRAEIWAQVLSELRVLFERLSLAYGIGAAELVSVVLELCVLLLLGSMSSCLLFYASLAIGHSLPRHKLLASLGVFLGFGLLSQVLTMLLAVVTGYSLRGFVSVLNLKALAQFGHALLIGGIALNAVYCVVLYLITARMLSRRLDLE
;
A
#
# COMPACT_ATOMS: atom_id res chain seq x y z
N MET A 1 17.85 -10.03 -18.55
CA MET A 1 16.47 -10.10 -19.10
C MET A 1 15.45 -9.33 -18.26
N LEU A 2 15.52 -9.41 -16.92
CA LEU A 2 14.60 -8.73 -15.98
C LEU A 2 14.41 -7.22 -16.22
N ARG A 3 15.47 -6.46 -16.57
CA ARG A 3 15.35 -5.03 -16.92
C ARG A 3 14.44 -4.77 -18.13
N LYS A 4 14.45 -5.64 -19.14
CA LYS A 4 13.59 -5.51 -20.33
C LYS A 4 12.14 -5.77 -19.94
N LEU A 5 11.88 -6.83 -19.16
CA LEU A 5 10.55 -7.16 -18.62
C LEU A 5 9.97 -5.97 -17.83
N LEU A 6 10.74 -5.40 -16.90
CA LEU A 6 10.31 -4.24 -16.14
C LEU A 6 9.96 -3.05 -17.02
N LYS A 7 10.77 -2.73 -18.04
CA LYS A 7 10.50 -1.61 -18.95
C LYS A 7 9.14 -1.76 -19.64
N TYR A 8 8.85 -2.96 -20.17
CA TYR A 8 7.57 -3.21 -20.84
C TYR A 8 6.40 -3.27 -19.87
N GLU A 9 6.61 -3.82 -18.67
CA GLU A 9 5.60 -3.82 -17.63
C GLU A 9 5.25 -2.38 -17.25
N PHE A 10 6.22 -1.54 -16.89
CA PHE A 10 5.99 -0.13 -16.52
C PHE A 10 5.34 0.68 -17.63
N ALA A 11 5.80 0.54 -18.88
CA ALA A 11 5.27 1.30 -20.00
C ALA A 11 3.77 1.02 -20.21
N ALA A 12 3.34 -0.24 -20.16
CA ALA A 12 1.95 -0.58 -20.40
C ALA A 12 1.04 -0.37 -19.16
N THR A 13 1.56 -0.44 -17.92
CA THR A 13 0.79 0.01 -16.73
C THR A 13 0.66 1.52 -16.65
N GLY A 14 1.72 2.25 -17.01
CA GLY A 14 1.76 3.71 -16.91
C GLY A 14 0.74 4.38 -17.83
N ARG A 15 0.41 3.77 -18.97
CA ARG A 15 -0.63 4.28 -19.87
C ARG A 15 -2.00 4.41 -19.21
N TYR A 16 -2.33 3.56 -18.23
CA TYR A 16 -3.60 3.62 -17.51
C TYR A 16 -3.50 4.42 -16.21
N LEU A 17 -2.41 4.24 -15.45
CA LEU A 17 -2.26 4.88 -14.15
C LEU A 17 -1.89 6.37 -14.24
N LEU A 18 -1.10 6.79 -15.23
CA LEU A 18 -0.70 8.20 -15.36
C LEU A 18 -1.89 9.15 -15.61
N PRO A 19 -2.83 8.86 -16.54
CA PRO A 19 -4.00 9.71 -16.71
C PRO A 19 -4.87 9.82 -15.45
N LEU A 20 -5.02 8.72 -14.72
CA LEU A 20 -5.77 8.68 -13.46
C LEU A 20 -5.09 9.46 -12.34
N LEU A 21 -3.75 9.41 -12.25
CA LEU A 21 -2.98 10.24 -11.32
C LEU A 21 -3.11 11.73 -11.66
N CYS A 22 -3.03 12.09 -12.95
CA CYS A 22 -3.27 13.46 -13.39
C CYS A 22 -4.69 13.92 -13.06
N LEU A 23 -5.70 13.06 -13.29
CA LEU A 23 -7.09 13.35 -12.95
C LEU A 23 -7.24 13.61 -11.44
N LEU A 24 -6.65 12.77 -10.59
CA LEU A 24 -6.66 12.97 -9.14
C LEU A 24 -6.08 14.34 -8.76
N LEU A 25 -4.94 14.73 -9.33
CA LEU A 25 -4.32 16.03 -9.06
C LEU A 25 -5.23 17.20 -9.46
N VAL A 26 -5.87 17.12 -10.63
CA VAL A 26 -6.80 18.15 -11.11
C VAL A 26 -8.00 18.26 -10.17
N MET A 27 -8.58 17.12 -9.75
CA MET A 27 -9.72 17.12 -8.84
C MET A 27 -9.33 17.60 -7.44
N ALA A 28 -8.12 17.29 -6.96
CA ALA A 28 -7.60 17.80 -5.70
C ALA A 28 -7.43 19.32 -5.74
N ALA A 29 -6.84 19.86 -6.81
CA ALA A 29 -6.68 21.30 -6.99
C ALA A 29 -8.03 22.02 -7.08
N ALA A 30 -8.99 21.47 -7.83
CA ALA A 30 -10.34 22.02 -7.95
C ALA A 30 -11.10 22.00 -6.61
N ALA A 31 -11.05 20.88 -5.88
CA ALA A 31 -11.63 20.76 -4.55
C ALA A 31 -10.98 21.73 -3.56
N GLY A 32 -9.64 21.80 -3.53
CA GLY A 32 -8.91 22.74 -2.69
C GLY A 32 -9.29 24.20 -2.98
N LEU A 33 -9.29 24.60 -4.26
CA LEU A 33 -9.62 25.97 -4.67
C LEU A 33 -11.07 26.33 -4.33
N SER A 34 -12.03 25.43 -4.60
CA SER A 34 -13.44 25.68 -4.31
C SER A 34 -13.72 25.86 -2.82
N ILE A 35 -13.05 25.10 -1.93
CA ILE A 35 -13.11 25.30 -0.48
C ILE A 35 -12.55 26.67 -0.08
N ARG A 36 -11.43 27.11 -0.68
CA ARG A 36 -10.86 28.45 -0.40
C ARG A 36 -11.82 29.56 -0.77
N ILE A 37 -12.42 29.49 -1.96
CA ILE A 37 -13.36 30.50 -2.44
C ILE A 37 -14.59 30.58 -1.52
N LEU A 38 -15.09 29.43 -1.07
CA LEU A 38 -16.20 29.37 -0.10
C LEU A 38 -15.81 30.01 1.24
N SER A 39 -14.60 29.78 1.73
CA SER A 39 -14.10 30.33 3.00
C SER A 39 -13.81 31.84 2.97
N ALA A 40 -13.68 32.45 1.79
CA ALA A 40 -13.40 33.87 1.62
C ALA A 40 -14.64 34.77 1.79
N GLY A 41 -15.80 34.22 2.15
CA GLY A 41 -16.99 34.98 2.56
C GLY A 41 -17.82 35.59 1.42
N GLN A 42 -17.43 35.44 0.15
CA GLN A 42 -18.13 35.99 -1.03
C GLN A 42 -19.01 34.97 -1.79
N ALA A 43 -19.24 33.78 -1.22
CA ALA A 43 -19.85 32.67 -1.95
C ALA A 43 -21.36 32.52 -1.67
N GLY A 44 -22.18 32.74 -2.71
CA GLY A 44 -23.62 32.42 -2.67
C GLY A 44 -23.90 30.91 -2.66
N ARG A 45 -25.17 30.51 -2.49
CA ARG A 45 -25.61 29.10 -2.45
C ARG A 45 -25.10 28.26 -3.63
N ALA A 46 -24.99 28.85 -4.82
CA ALA A 46 -24.48 28.19 -6.02
C ALA A 46 -22.98 27.82 -5.91
N ALA A 47 -22.15 28.70 -5.32
CA ALA A 47 -20.73 28.43 -5.11
C ALA A 47 -20.51 27.34 -4.05
N ALA A 48 -21.34 27.30 -3.01
CA ALA A 48 -21.34 26.22 -2.02
C ALA A 48 -21.70 24.86 -2.66
N ALA A 49 -22.72 24.84 -3.53
CA ALA A 49 -23.11 23.63 -4.26
C ALA A 49 -21.99 23.14 -5.20
N LEU A 50 -21.33 24.05 -5.93
CA LEU A 50 -20.20 23.71 -6.79
C LEU A 50 -19.00 23.15 -5.99
N ALA A 51 -18.68 23.76 -4.84
CA ALA A 51 -17.62 23.26 -3.97
C ALA A 51 -17.92 21.84 -3.46
N ALA A 52 -19.16 21.58 -3.03
CA ALA A 52 -19.59 20.25 -2.62
C ALA A 52 -19.43 19.22 -3.75
N ILE A 53 -19.80 19.57 -4.99
CA ILE A 53 -19.63 18.69 -6.15
C ILE A 53 -18.15 18.35 -6.38
N PHE A 54 -17.25 19.34 -6.36
CA PHE A 54 -15.82 19.08 -6.55
C PHE A 54 -15.21 18.22 -5.45
N VAL A 55 -15.62 18.41 -4.19
CA VAL A 55 -15.17 17.56 -3.07
C VAL A 55 -15.66 16.12 -3.24
N VAL A 56 -16.92 15.91 -3.60
CA VAL A 56 -17.45 14.56 -3.87
C VAL A 56 -16.70 13.90 -5.02
N LEU A 57 -16.50 14.62 -6.13
CA LEU A 57 -15.75 14.11 -7.27
C LEU A 57 -14.29 13.81 -6.93
N PHE A 58 -13.67 14.59 -6.03
CA PHE A 58 -12.34 14.30 -5.51
C PHE A 58 -12.30 12.96 -4.77
N PHE A 59 -13.22 12.70 -3.83
CA PHE A 59 -13.28 11.40 -3.15
C PHE A 59 -13.59 10.24 -4.10
N LEU A 60 -14.46 10.45 -5.10
CA LEU A 60 -14.70 9.47 -6.15
C LEU A 60 -13.43 9.18 -6.97
N SER A 61 -12.63 10.21 -7.28
CA SER A 61 -11.36 10.03 -7.98
C SER A 61 -10.32 9.26 -7.15
N VAL A 62 -10.29 9.47 -5.83
CA VAL A 62 -9.46 8.70 -4.90
C VAL A 62 -9.87 7.23 -4.90
N MET A 63 -11.17 6.95 -4.75
CA MET A 63 -11.70 5.58 -4.79
C MET A 63 -11.43 4.91 -6.15
N ALA A 64 -11.65 5.63 -7.25
CA ALA A 64 -11.40 5.12 -8.60
C ALA A 64 -9.93 4.79 -8.80
N LEU A 65 -9.00 5.68 -8.41
CA LEU A 65 -7.56 5.41 -8.52
C LEU A 65 -7.15 4.20 -7.68
N ALA A 66 -7.61 4.11 -6.43
CA ALA A 66 -7.31 2.98 -5.56
C ALA A 66 -7.83 1.65 -6.16
N ALA A 67 -9.09 1.61 -6.58
CA ALA A 67 -9.71 0.43 -7.17
C ALA A 67 -9.04 0.02 -8.48
N VAL A 68 -8.82 0.96 -9.41
CA VAL A 68 -8.16 0.69 -10.69
C VAL A 68 -6.74 0.19 -10.49
N THR A 69 -6.00 0.73 -9.51
CA THR A 69 -4.63 0.26 -9.20
C THR A 69 -4.63 -1.21 -8.79
N VAL A 70 -5.50 -1.59 -7.84
CA VAL A 70 -5.60 -2.98 -7.38
C VAL A 70 -6.06 -3.90 -8.51
N VAL A 71 -7.12 -3.51 -9.24
CA VAL A 71 -7.67 -4.30 -10.35
C VAL A 71 -6.62 -4.49 -11.46
N LEU A 72 -5.86 -3.46 -11.81
CA LEU A 72 -4.81 -3.56 -12.83
C LEU A 72 -3.70 -4.53 -12.40
N ILE A 73 -3.26 -4.48 -11.14
CA ILE A 73 -2.23 -5.39 -10.61
C ILE A 73 -2.72 -6.84 -10.68
N VAL A 74 -3.95 -7.10 -10.23
CA VAL A 74 -4.56 -8.44 -10.23
C VAL A 74 -4.78 -8.93 -11.66
N TYR A 75 -5.41 -8.13 -12.51
CA TYR A 75 -5.74 -8.48 -13.89
C TYR A 75 -4.48 -8.79 -14.71
N ARG A 76 -3.40 -8.03 -14.52
CA ARG A 76 -2.14 -8.30 -15.21
C ARG A 76 -1.43 -9.56 -14.74
N PHE A 77 -1.56 -9.90 -13.47
CA PHE A 77 -1.01 -11.16 -12.99
C PHE A 77 -1.81 -12.33 -13.57
N TYR A 78 -3.13 -12.26 -13.46
CA TYR A 78 -4.07 -13.24 -14.02
C TYR A 78 -3.85 -13.46 -15.51
N ARG A 79 -3.90 -12.39 -16.33
CA ARG A 79 -3.84 -12.52 -17.78
C ARG A 79 -2.47 -12.97 -18.28
N ASN A 80 -1.38 -12.43 -17.73
CA ASN A 80 -0.04 -12.72 -18.26
C ASN A 80 0.51 -14.09 -17.80
N LEU A 81 0.08 -14.63 -16.65
CA LEU A 81 0.63 -15.88 -16.09
C LEU A 81 -0.37 -17.04 -16.07
N LEU A 82 -1.67 -16.79 -15.90
CA LEU A 82 -2.67 -17.84 -15.64
C LEU A 82 -3.64 -18.09 -16.81
N CYS A 83 -3.57 -17.28 -17.87
CA CYS A 83 -4.37 -17.47 -19.09
C CYS A 83 -3.52 -18.00 -20.25
N SER A 84 -4.10 -18.08 -21.45
CA SER A 84 -3.44 -18.53 -22.69
C SER A 84 -2.14 -17.80 -23.02
N GLU A 85 -2.01 -16.52 -22.67
CA GLU A 85 -0.76 -15.75 -22.79
C GLU A 85 0.36 -16.29 -21.86
N GLY A 86 -0.03 -16.91 -20.74
CA GLY A 86 0.87 -17.58 -19.79
C GLY A 86 1.58 -18.79 -20.40
N TYR A 87 0.95 -19.52 -21.31
CA TYR A 87 1.57 -20.67 -21.98
C TYR A 87 2.80 -20.24 -22.81
N LEU A 88 2.70 -19.10 -23.52
CA LEU A 88 3.86 -18.50 -24.20
C LEU A 88 4.91 -17.99 -23.21
N MET A 89 4.50 -17.44 -22.07
CA MET A 89 5.43 -16.91 -21.06
C MET A 89 6.21 -18.00 -20.34
N HIS A 90 5.62 -19.19 -20.16
CA HIS A 90 6.26 -20.36 -19.58
C HIS A 90 7.16 -21.13 -20.55
N THR A 91 7.08 -20.86 -21.86
CA THR A 91 7.96 -21.46 -22.89
C THR A 91 9.16 -20.57 -23.24
N LEU A 92 9.17 -19.31 -22.80
CA LEU A 92 10.35 -18.45 -22.87
C LEU A 92 11.46 -19.00 -21.94
N PRO A 93 12.75 -18.86 -22.30
CA PRO A 93 13.89 -19.28 -21.46
C PRO A 93 14.11 -18.33 -20.27
N VAL A 94 13.04 -18.02 -19.54
CA VAL A 94 13.01 -17.10 -18.41
C VAL A 94 12.48 -17.84 -17.20
N SER A 95 13.22 -17.82 -16.10
CA SER A 95 12.81 -18.48 -14.86
C SER A 95 11.51 -17.88 -14.30
N VAL A 96 10.64 -18.72 -13.75
CA VAL A 96 9.41 -18.33 -13.02
C VAL A 96 9.68 -17.25 -11.98
N HIS A 97 10.80 -17.34 -11.25
CA HIS A 97 11.22 -16.35 -10.26
C HIS A 97 11.40 -14.95 -10.85
N GLN A 98 12.00 -14.82 -12.03
CA GLN A 98 12.17 -13.53 -12.70
C GLN A 98 10.83 -12.92 -13.14
N LEU A 99 9.87 -13.75 -13.56
CA LEU A 99 8.52 -13.29 -13.93
C LEU A 99 7.78 -12.74 -12.70
N ILE A 100 7.74 -13.51 -11.61
CA ILE A 100 7.09 -13.09 -10.35
C ILE A 100 7.73 -11.82 -9.82
N CYS A 101 9.08 -11.77 -9.72
CA CYS A 101 9.78 -10.60 -9.21
C CYS A 101 9.55 -9.36 -10.08
N SER A 102 9.53 -9.50 -11.42
CA SER A 102 9.27 -8.36 -12.30
C SER A 102 7.87 -7.76 -12.09
N LYS A 103 6.85 -8.60 -11.88
CA LYS A 103 5.49 -8.15 -11.60
C LYS A 103 5.34 -7.56 -10.21
N LEU A 104 5.96 -8.20 -9.21
CA LEU A 104 5.93 -7.72 -7.83
C LEU A 104 6.58 -6.34 -7.71
N ILE A 105 7.75 -6.12 -8.30
CA ILE A 105 8.44 -4.83 -8.26
C ILE A 105 7.58 -3.74 -8.94
N ALA A 106 7.02 -4.03 -10.13
CA ALA A 106 6.17 -3.08 -10.82
C ALA A 106 4.90 -2.74 -10.01
N ALA A 107 4.26 -3.74 -9.41
CA ALA A 107 3.07 -3.56 -8.58
C ALA A 107 3.35 -2.72 -7.33
N VAL A 108 4.43 -3.03 -6.61
CA VAL A 108 4.87 -2.28 -5.42
C VAL A 108 5.17 -0.83 -5.76
N CYS A 109 5.92 -0.58 -6.84
CA CYS A 109 6.21 0.79 -7.29
C CYS A 109 4.93 1.58 -7.62
N TRP A 110 3.94 0.96 -8.27
CA TRP A 110 2.69 1.65 -8.55
C TRP A 110 1.85 1.86 -7.30
N MET A 111 1.78 0.90 -6.38
CA MET A 111 1.09 1.07 -5.10
C MET A 111 1.72 2.18 -4.25
N THR A 112 3.05 2.30 -4.22
CA THR A 112 3.71 3.37 -3.47
C THR A 112 3.45 4.73 -4.11
N VAL A 113 3.58 4.85 -5.43
CA VAL A 113 3.27 6.10 -6.16
C VAL A 113 1.81 6.52 -5.94
N THR A 114 0.85 5.60 -6.10
CA THR A 114 -0.58 5.93 -5.93
C THR A 114 -0.90 6.29 -4.48
N SER A 115 -0.32 5.58 -3.50
CA SER A 115 -0.49 5.92 -2.08
C SER A 115 0.05 7.31 -1.76
N VAL A 116 1.27 7.64 -2.20
CA VAL A 116 1.87 8.96 -1.99
C VAL A 116 1.02 10.06 -2.60
N PHE A 117 0.48 9.85 -3.81
CA PHE A 117 -0.42 10.83 -4.44
C PHE A 117 -1.75 10.97 -3.70
N ILE A 118 -2.37 9.87 -3.28
CA ILE A 118 -3.64 9.91 -2.53
C ILE A 118 -3.45 10.65 -1.22
N TYR A 119 -2.47 10.28 -0.41
CA TYR A 119 -2.19 10.95 0.86
C TYR A 119 -1.79 12.41 0.63
N GLY A 120 -0.91 12.68 -0.34
CA GLY A 120 -0.49 14.04 -0.68
C GLY A 120 -1.67 14.94 -1.07
N CYS A 121 -2.58 14.45 -1.91
CA CYS A 121 -3.79 15.19 -2.28
C CYS A 121 -4.76 15.35 -1.11
N LEU A 122 -4.96 14.31 -0.31
CA LEU A 122 -5.87 14.37 0.85
C LEU A 122 -5.38 15.38 1.88
N PHE A 123 -4.08 15.36 2.20
CA PHE A 123 -3.45 16.35 3.06
C PHE A 123 -3.47 17.76 2.45
N GLY A 124 -3.24 17.88 1.14
CA GLY A 124 -3.27 19.17 0.43
C GLY A 124 -4.66 19.83 0.41
N VAL A 125 -5.72 19.04 0.27
CA VAL A 125 -7.11 19.53 0.32
C VAL A 125 -7.54 19.83 1.76
N ALA A 126 -7.15 19.00 2.73
CA ALA A 126 -7.57 19.12 4.12
C ALA A 126 -6.99 20.35 4.84
N PHE A 127 -5.74 20.73 4.54
CA PHE A 127 -5.03 21.78 5.29
C PHE A 127 -4.83 23.07 4.49
N ARG A 128 -4.89 24.23 5.17
CA ARG A 128 -4.44 25.52 4.59
C ARG A 128 -2.93 25.57 4.47
N ALA A 129 -2.40 26.33 3.51
CA ALA A 129 -0.96 26.60 3.43
C ALA A 129 -0.42 27.22 4.75
N GLU A 130 -1.23 28.04 5.42
CA GLU A 130 -0.94 28.58 6.75
C GLU A 130 -0.86 27.47 7.83
N ILE A 131 -1.76 26.50 7.79
CA ILE A 131 -1.76 25.37 8.71
C ILE A 131 -0.54 24.48 8.44
N TRP A 132 -0.10 24.33 7.18
CA TRP A 132 1.15 23.64 6.86
C TRP A 132 2.36 24.31 7.49
N ALA A 133 2.47 25.64 7.40
CA ALA A 133 3.56 26.37 8.02
C ALA A 133 3.55 26.19 9.55
N GLN A 134 2.36 26.25 10.16
CA GLN A 134 2.19 26.06 11.59
C GLN A 134 2.49 24.62 12.04
N VAL A 135 2.02 23.61 11.31
CA VAL A 135 2.29 22.20 11.59
C VAL A 135 3.80 21.93 11.48
N LEU A 136 4.49 22.46 10.47
CA LEU A 136 5.94 22.32 10.34
C LEU A 136 6.69 23.02 11.49
N SER A 137 6.25 24.20 11.93
CA SER A 137 6.89 24.89 13.04
C SER A 137 6.67 24.16 14.36
N GLU A 138 5.45 23.70 14.63
CA GLU A 138 5.14 22.94 15.84
C GLU A 138 5.87 21.60 15.87
N LEU A 139 5.98 20.90 14.73
CA LEU A 139 6.81 19.69 14.61
C LEU A 139 8.28 19.95 14.92
N ARG A 140 8.84 21.06 14.44
CA ARG A 140 10.24 21.45 14.76
C ARG A 140 10.42 21.73 16.24
N VAL A 141 9.51 22.49 16.85
CA VAL A 141 9.56 22.80 18.29
C VAL A 141 9.38 21.55 19.13
N LEU A 142 8.46 20.66 18.76
CA LEU A 142 8.29 19.36 19.41
C LEU A 142 9.57 18.53 19.31
N PHE A 143 10.22 18.52 18.15
CA PHE A 143 11.48 17.80 17.94
C PHE A 143 12.64 18.38 18.77
N GLU A 144 12.77 19.70 18.83
CA GLU A 144 13.76 20.36 19.69
C GLU A 144 13.51 20.05 21.17
N ARG A 145 12.25 20.07 21.62
CA ARG A 145 11.89 19.69 22.99
C ARG A 145 12.16 18.22 23.27
N LEU A 146 11.90 17.32 22.32
CA LEU A 146 12.16 15.89 22.47
C LEU A 146 13.66 15.59 22.53
N SER A 147 14.47 16.26 21.70
CA SER A 147 15.91 16.08 21.68
C SER A 147 16.57 16.60 22.96
N LEU A 148 16.15 17.78 23.44
CA LEU A 148 16.66 18.38 24.68
C LEU A 148 16.20 17.65 25.94
N ALA A 149 14.96 17.20 26.01
CA ALA A 149 14.41 16.60 27.23
C ALA A 149 14.77 15.11 27.41
N TYR A 150 15.03 14.36 26.31
CA TYR A 150 15.18 12.90 26.39
C TYR A 150 16.46 12.36 25.73
N GLY A 151 17.27 13.20 25.10
CA GLY A 151 18.47 12.76 24.37
C GLY A 151 18.13 11.89 23.15
N ILE A 152 16.87 11.92 22.70
CA ILE A 152 16.43 11.29 21.45
C ILE A 152 17.03 12.11 20.32
N GLY A 153 18.19 11.69 19.83
CA GLY A 153 18.87 12.34 18.72
C GLY A 153 18.06 12.22 17.42
N ALA A 154 18.42 13.03 16.42
CA ALA A 154 17.86 12.92 15.07
C ALA A 154 17.95 11.49 14.49
N ALA A 155 18.95 10.71 14.93
CA ALA A 155 19.14 9.33 14.51
C ALA A 155 17.97 8.41 14.88
N GLU A 156 17.41 8.52 16.09
CA GLU A 156 16.28 7.68 16.55
C GLU A 156 15.00 7.96 15.72
N LEU A 157 14.72 9.25 15.46
CA LEU A 157 13.60 9.63 14.61
C LEU A 157 13.77 9.11 13.18
N VAL A 158 14.99 9.24 12.63
CA VAL A 158 15.31 8.71 11.30
C VAL A 158 15.14 7.18 11.26
N SER A 159 15.53 6.46 12.31
CA SER A 159 15.27 5.02 12.39
C SER A 159 13.78 4.68 12.44
N VAL A 160 12.96 5.40 13.22
CA VAL A 160 11.49 5.17 13.22
C VAL A 160 10.90 5.39 11.83
N VAL A 161 11.29 6.48 11.16
CA VAL A 161 10.80 6.79 9.80
C VAL A 161 11.25 5.71 8.81
N LEU A 162 12.49 5.25 8.91
CA LEU A 162 13.02 4.19 8.05
C LEU A 162 12.32 2.86 8.31
N GLU A 163 12.13 2.47 9.57
CA GLU A 163 11.36 1.28 9.97
C GLU A 163 9.94 1.35 9.42
N LEU A 164 9.26 2.49 9.56
CA LEU A 164 7.92 2.70 9.02
C LEU A 164 7.91 2.56 7.49
N CYS A 165 8.88 3.17 6.79
CA CYS A 165 9.00 3.03 5.33
C CYS A 165 9.21 1.58 4.91
N VAL A 166 10.06 0.82 5.61
CA VAL A 166 10.28 -0.61 5.35
C VAL A 166 9.00 -1.41 5.59
N LEU A 167 8.29 -1.13 6.67
CA LEU A 167 7.04 -1.80 7.02
C LEU A 167 5.94 -1.52 5.98
N LEU A 168 5.83 -0.29 5.48
CA LEU A 168 4.93 0.08 4.39
C LEU A 168 5.28 -0.63 3.07
N LEU A 169 6.57 -0.71 2.74
CA LEU A 169 7.04 -1.43 1.55
C LEU A 169 6.72 -2.92 1.66
N LEU A 170 7.07 -3.56 2.77
CA LEU A 170 6.71 -4.97 3.04
C LEU A 170 5.20 -5.18 3.05
N GLY A 171 4.43 -4.23 3.58
CA GLY A 171 2.98 -4.22 3.53
C GLY A 171 2.47 -4.31 2.09
N SER A 172 2.94 -3.43 1.21
CA SER A 172 2.57 -3.44 -0.21
C SER A 172 3.02 -4.71 -0.94
N MET A 173 4.19 -5.28 -0.59
CA MET A 173 4.65 -6.55 -1.13
C MET A 173 3.74 -7.70 -0.69
N SER A 174 3.40 -7.74 0.61
CA SER A 174 2.55 -8.78 1.20
C SER A 174 1.15 -8.78 0.59
N SER A 175 0.56 -7.60 0.36
CA SER A 175 -0.76 -7.49 -0.28
C SER A 175 -0.73 -7.99 -1.73
N CYS A 176 0.31 -7.64 -2.50
CA CYS A 176 0.47 -8.15 -3.86
C CYS A 176 0.66 -9.67 -3.88
N LEU A 177 1.52 -10.20 -3.00
CA LEU A 177 1.78 -11.64 -2.90
C LEU A 177 0.56 -12.42 -2.42
N LEU A 178 -0.28 -11.84 -1.57
CA LEU A 178 -1.55 -12.44 -1.14
C LEU A 178 -2.48 -12.66 -2.33
N PHE A 179 -2.65 -11.63 -3.17
CA PHE A 179 -3.40 -11.78 -4.41
C PHE A 179 -2.79 -12.86 -5.29
N TYR A 180 -1.48 -12.82 -5.53
CA TYR A 180 -0.81 -13.78 -6.41
C TYR A 180 -0.92 -15.24 -5.92
N ALA A 181 -0.71 -15.47 -4.62
CA ALA A 181 -0.84 -16.79 -4.01
C ALA A 181 -2.29 -17.30 -4.07
N SER A 182 -3.27 -16.43 -3.79
CA SER A 182 -4.68 -16.80 -3.86
C SER A 182 -5.14 -17.16 -5.28
N LEU A 183 -4.68 -16.42 -6.28
CA LEU A 183 -4.92 -16.69 -7.70
C LEU A 183 -4.24 -17.99 -8.15
N ALA A 184 -2.97 -18.19 -7.77
CA ALA A 184 -2.23 -19.40 -8.14
C ALA A 184 -2.87 -20.68 -7.57
N ILE A 185 -3.34 -20.65 -6.31
CA ILE A 185 -4.04 -21.79 -5.70
C ILE A 185 -5.46 -21.93 -6.27
N GLY A 186 -6.21 -20.85 -6.42
CA GLY A 186 -7.59 -20.92 -6.93
C GLY A 186 -7.67 -21.44 -8.36
N HIS A 187 -6.66 -21.18 -9.19
CA HIS A 187 -6.54 -21.71 -10.54
C HIS A 187 -6.12 -23.18 -10.63
N SER A 188 -5.57 -23.74 -9.55
CA SER A 188 -5.28 -25.18 -9.48
C SER A 188 -6.53 -26.05 -9.32
N LEU A 189 -7.69 -25.43 -9.04
CA LEU A 189 -8.96 -26.13 -8.87
C LEU A 189 -9.70 -26.26 -10.23
N PRO A 190 -10.34 -27.41 -10.51
CA PRO A 190 -10.90 -27.71 -11.82
C PRO A 190 -12.19 -26.95 -12.14
N ARG A 191 -12.93 -26.43 -11.14
CA ARG A 191 -14.19 -25.71 -11.32
C ARG A 191 -14.19 -24.38 -10.56
N HIS A 192 -14.83 -23.37 -11.17
CA HIS A 192 -14.97 -22.01 -10.63
C HIS A 192 -13.66 -21.36 -10.15
N LYS A 193 -12.62 -21.38 -10.99
CA LYS A 193 -11.25 -20.89 -10.72
C LYS A 193 -11.21 -19.51 -10.02
N LEU A 194 -12.07 -18.58 -10.42
CA LEU A 194 -12.17 -17.24 -9.82
C LEU A 194 -12.82 -17.24 -8.41
N LEU A 195 -13.91 -17.99 -8.20
CA LEU A 195 -14.56 -18.10 -6.89
C LEU A 195 -13.65 -18.85 -5.89
N ALA A 196 -12.96 -19.88 -6.37
CA ALA A 196 -11.94 -20.57 -5.60
C ALA A 196 -10.81 -19.64 -5.16
N SER A 197 -10.31 -18.79 -6.07
CA SER A 197 -9.29 -17.78 -5.75
C SER A 197 -9.77 -16.80 -4.68
N LEU A 198 -11.03 -16.35 -4.76
CA LEU A 198 -11.63 -15.48 -3.75
C LEU A 198 -11.78 -16.17 -2.39
N GLY A 199 -12.17 -17.44 -2.38
CA GLY A 199 -12.24 -18.25 -1.16
C GLY A 199 -10.88 -18.42 -0.49
N VAL A 200 -9.82 -18.68 -1.27
CA VAL A 200 -8.45 -18.79 -0.76
C VAL A 200 -7.93 -17.43 -0.25
N PHE A 201 -8.25 -16.33 -0.93
CA PHE A 201 -7.92 -14.98 -0.47
C PHE A 201 -8.52 -14.69 0.90
N LEU A 202 -9.82 -14.97 1.09
CA LEU A 202 -10.49 -14.81 2.37
C LEU A 202 -9.90 -15.74 3.43
N GLY A 203 -9.59 -16.99 3.07
CA GLY A 203 -8.95 -17.96 3.97
C GLY A 203 -7.59 -17.48 4.49
N PHE A 204 -6.71 -16.98 3.62
CA PHE A 204 -5.44 -16.40 4.04
C PHE A 204 -5.62 -15.11 4.87
N GLY A 205 -6.60 -14.27 4.52
CA GLY A 205 -6.94 -13.09 5.30
C GLY A 205 -7.34 -13.44 6.74
N LEU A 206 -8.24 -14.40 6.91
CA LEU A 206 -8.66 -14.88 8.22
C LEU A 206 -7.50 -15.55 8.97
N LEU A 207 -6.71 -16.40 8.29
CA LEU A 207 -5.57 -17.08 8.90
C LEU A 207 -4.53 -16.07 9.40
N SER A 208 -4.18 -15.07 8.60
CA SER A 208 -3.21 -14.03 8.98
C SER A 208 -3.74 -13.17 10.13
N GLN A 209 -5.04 -12.85 10.15
CA GLN A 209 -5.67 -12.13 11.26
C GLN A 209 -5.62 -12.93 12.56
N VAL A 210 -5.99 -14.21 12.53
CA VAL A 210 -5.96 -15.11 13.70
C VAL A 210 -4.52 -15.29 14.20
N LEU A 211 -3.56 -15.49 13.30
CA LEU A 211 -2.15 -15.62 13.66
C LEU A 211 -1.63 -14.36 14.35
N THR A 212 -1.96 -13.18 13.82
CA THR A 212 -1.55 -11.89 14.40
C THR A 212 -2.18 -11.68 15.78
N MET A 213 -3.45 -12.03 15.96
CA MET A 213 -4.11 -11.99 17.27
C MET A 213 -3.45 -12.94 18.28
N LEU A 214 -3.17 -14.19 17.89
CA LEU A 214 -2.51 -15.17 18.75
C LEU A 214 -1.11 -14.72 19.14
N LEU A 215 -0.33 -14.22 18.18
CA LEU A 215 0.99 -13.64 18.44
C LEU A 215 0.90 -12.48 19.42
N ALA A 216 -0.08 -11.59 19.27
CA ALA A 216 -0.28 -10.46 20.18
C ALA A 216 -0.57 -10.91 21.62
N VAL A 217 -1.35 -12.00 21.79
CA VAL A 217 -1.65 -12.60 23.09
C VAL A 217 -0.43 -13.28 23.69
N VAL A 218 0.30 -14.09 22.92
CA VAL A 218 1.46 -14.88 23.38
C VAL A 218 2.65 -13.98 23.74
N THR A 219 2.92 -12.96 22.95
CA THR A 219 3.97 -11.97 23.23
C THR A 219 3.60 -11.05 24.40
N GLY A 220 2.40 -11.20 24.96
CA GLY A 220 1.98 -10.46 26.13
C GLY A 220 2.00 -8.96 25.88
N TYR A 221 1.55 -8.50 24.70
CA TYR A 221 1.26 -7.09 24.43
C TYR A 221 0.13 -6.62 25.36
N SER A 222 0.49 -6.43 26.63
CA SER A 222 -0.42 -5.91 27.61
C SER A 222 -0.63 -4.45 27.25
N LEU A 223 -1.85 -4.11 26.84
CA LEU A 223 -2.29 -2.72 26.74
C LEU A 223 -2.06 -1.97 28.08
N ARG A 224 -1.93 -2.71 29.19
CA ARG A 224 -1.49 -2.19 30.50
C ARG A 224 -0.07 -1.63 30.51
N GLY A 225 0.89 -2.20 29.77
CA GLY A 225 2.25 -1.64 29.64
C GLY A 225 2.26 -0.31 28.89
N PHE A 226 1.39 -0.16 27.89
CA PHE A 226 1.23 1.09 27.13
C PHE A 226 0.65 2.24 27.99
N VAL A 227 -0.27 1.92 28.92
CA VAL A 227 -0.93 2.92 29.79
C VAL A 227 -0.13 3.22 31.07
N SER A 228 0.70 2.30 31.56
CA SER A 228 1.47 2.46 32.81
C SER A 228 2.84 3.10 32.62
N VAL A 229 3.34 3.22 31.40
CA VAL A 229 4.64 3.83 31.09
C VAL A 229 4.43 5.29 30.71
N LEU A 230 4.36 6.17 31.72
CA LEU A 230 4.38 7.63 31.57
C LEU A 230 5.78 8.19 31.20
N ASN A 231 6.71 7.34 30.75
CA ASN A 231 8.06 7.71 30.34
C ASN A 231 8.20 7.61 28.81
N LEU A 232 8.39 8.76 28.15
CA LEU A 232 8.49 8.87 26.69
C LEU A 232 9.64 8.03 26.10
N LYS A 233 10.74 7.80 26.83
CA LYS A 233 11.86 6.96 26.38
C LYS A 233 11.51 5.48 26.29
N ALA A 234 10.82 4.95 27.30
CA ALA A 234 10.37 3.57 27.30
C ALA A 234 9.25 3.35 26.26
N LEU A 235 8.42 4.38 26.02
CA LEU A 235 7.45 4.38 24.92
C LEU A 235 8.14 4.33 23.54
N ALA A 236 9.20 5.10 23.32
CA ALA A 236 9.97 5.08 22.08
C ALA A 236 10.63 3.72 21.84
N GLN A 237 11.30 3.16 22.86
CA GLN A 237 11.92 1.82 22.78
C GLN A 237 10.89 0.72 22.51
N PHE A 238 9.72 0.80 23.13
CA PHE A 238 8.60 -0.10 22.86
C PHE A 238 8.07 0.05 21.42
N GLY A 239 7.98 1.29 20.91
CA GLY A 239 7.63 1.58 19.52
C GLY A 239 8.58 0.94 18.52
N HIS A 240 9.89 1.07 18.73
CA HIS A 240 10.91 0.39 17.91
C HIS A 240 10.78 -1.12 17.95
N ALA A 241 10.61 -1.70 19.15
CA ALA A 241 10.43 -3.15 19.30
C ALA A 241 9.18 -3.65 18.53
N LEU A 242 8.09 -2.88 18.56
CA LEU A 242 6.85 -3.19 17.85
C LEU A 242 7.03 -3.08 16.33
N LEU A 243 7.69 -2.02 15.85
CA LEU A 243 7.97 -1.83 14.43
C LEU A 243 8.89 -2.92 13.88
N ILE A 244 9.99 -3.23 14.56
CA ILE A 244 10.93 -4.30 14.18
C ILE A 244 10.22 -5.66 14.21
N GLY A 245 9.42 -5.94 15.24
CA GLY A 245 8.62 -7.16 15.32
C GLY A 245 7.62 -7.27 14.16
N GLY A 246 6.95 -6.16 13.81
CA GLY A 246 6.05 -6.08 12.67
C GLY A 246 6.77 -6.30 11.34
N ILE A 247 7.95 -5.72 11.15
CA ILE A 247 8.80 -5.93 9.97
C ILE A 247 9.19 -7.40 9.85
N ALA A 248 9.66 -8.02 10.93
CA ALA A 248 10.07 -9.42 10.93
C ALA A 248 8.91 -10.36 10.57
N LEU A 249 7.75 -10.18 11.21
CA LEU A 249 6.55 -10.96 10.92
C LEU A 249 6.08 -10.78 9.47
N ASN A 250 6.05 -9.55 8.97
CA ASN A 250 5.61 -9.27 7.62
C ASN A 250 6.60 -9.79 6.57
N ALA A 251 7.91 -9.74 6.86
CA ALA A 251 8.94 -10.34 6.02
C ALA A 251 8.78 -11.86 5.93
N VAL A 252 8.56 -12.55 7.06
CA VAL A 252 8.27 -14.00 7.08
C VAL A 252 7.02 -14.30 6.26
N TYR A 253 5.95 -13.51 6.45
CA TYR A 253 4.71 -13.68 5.70
C TYR A 253 4.91 -13.52 4.18
N CYS A 254 5.67 -12.50 3.76
CA CYS A 254 6.05 -12.31 2.36
C CYS A 254 6.81 -13.52 1.79
N VAL A 255 7.78 -14.06 2.54
CA VAL A 255 8.55 -15.23 2.11
C VAL A 255 7.64 -16.45 1.94
N VAL A 256 6.76 -16.71 2.90
CA VAL A 256 5.80 -17.83 2.84
C VAL A 256 4.90 -17.70 1.59
N LEU A 257 4.29 -16.54 1.38
CA LEU A 257 3.42 -16.31 0.22
C LEU A 257 4.18 -16.39 -1.12
N TYR A 258 5.42 -15.90 -1.17
CA TYR A 258 6.27 -16.01 -2.34
C TYR A 258 6.59 -17.47 -2.67
N LEU A 259 6.97 -18.26 -1.67
CA LEU A 259 7.27 -19.69 -1.84
C LEU A 259 6.04 -20.48 -2.30
N ILE A 260 4.87 -20.18 -1.73
CA ILE A 260 3.59 -20.77 -2.16
C ILE A 260 3.34 -20.44 -3.64
N THR A 261 3.43 -19.16 -4.01
CA THR A 261 3.21 -18.70 -5.39
C THR A 261 4.19 -19.35 -6.36
N ALA A 262 5.48 -19.34 -6.05
CA ALA A 262 6.52 -19.94 -6.89
C ALA A 262 6.34 -21.45 -7.05
N ARG A 263 5.99 -22.16 -5.97
CA ARG A 263 5.76 -23.60 -6.00
C ARG A 263 4.54 -23.95 -6.86
N MET A 264 3.44 -23.22 -6.70
CA MET A 264 2.23 -23.43 -7.50
C MET A 264 2.48 -23.14 -8.97
N LEU A 265 3.20 -22.08 -9.32
CA LEU A 265 3.51 -21.75 -10.70
C LEU A 265 4.55 -22.70 -11.35
N SER A 266 5.37 -23.36 -10.54
CA SER A 266 6.37 -24.34 -11.00
C SER A 266 5.79 -25.73 -11.30
N ARG A 267 4.70 -26.09 -10.63
CA ARG A 267 3.93 -27.30 -10.95
C ARG A 267 2.98 -26.90 -12.07
N ARG A 268 3.08 -27.56 -13.24
CA ARG A 268 2.28 -27.22 -14.43
C ARG A 268 0.82 -26.99 -14.02
N LEU A 269 0.38 -25.73 -14.07
CA LEU A 269 -1.06 -25.45 -13.99
C LEU A 269 -1.69 -26.00 -15.27
N ASP A 270 -2.74 -26.79 -15.12
CA ASP A 270 -3.58 -27.16 -16.25
C ASP A 270 -4.22 -25.88 -16.78
N LEU A 271 -3.63 -25.34 -17.85
CA LEU A 271 -4.06 -24.12 -18.53
C LEU A 271 -5.23 -24.36 -19.49
N GLU A 272 -5.91 -25.51 -19.37
CA GLU A 272 -7.16 -25.85 -20.05
C GLU A 272 -8.40 -25.40 -19.24
#